data_AF-A0A7Y6BYR5-F1
#
_entry.id   AF-A0A7Y6BYR5-F1
#
_cell.length_a   1.000
_cell.length_b   1.000
_cell.length_c   1.000
_cell.angle_alpha   90.00
_cell.angle_beta   90.00
_cell.angle_gamma   90.00
#
_symmetry.space_group_name_H-M   'P 1'
#
loop_
_entity.id
_entity.type
_entity.pdbx_description
1 polymer ?
#
loop_
_entity_poly.entity_id
_entity_poly.type
_entity_poly.pdbx_seq_one_letter_code
_entity_poly.pdbx_strand_id
1 'polypeptide(L)' 'MLITFAQYEKIEVGMSYDEVKEIVGGEGEALSEAENSVVYNYKGSGDLGANAVLAFHSGKLLTKAQSGLK' A
#
# COMPACT_ATOMS: atom_id res chain seq x y z
N MET A 1 5.63 1.09 -10.82
CA MET A 1 5.24 2.46 -10.44
C MET A 1 5.70 2.72 -9.01
N LEU A 2 5.96 3.97 -8.62
CA LEU A 2 6.35 4.31 -7.25
C LEU A 2 5.22 5.10 -6.57
N ILE A 3 4.94 4.79 -5.30
CA ILE A 3 3.96 5.54 -4.50
C ILE A 3 4.57 6.85 -3.95
N THR A 4 3.82 7.95 -3.97
CA THR A 4 4.20 9.22 -3.32
C THR A 4 3.58 9.34 -1.93
N PHE A 5 4.07 10.25 -1.10
CA PHE A 5 3.46 10.54 0.20
C PHE A 5 2.02 11.06 0.03
N ALA A 6 1.79 11.92 -0.95
CA ALA A 6 0.45 12.46 -1.26
C ALA A 6 -0.55 11.38 -1.71
N GLN A 7 -0.11 10.35 -2.44
CA GLN A 7 -0.95 9.19 -2.76
C GLN A 7 -1.19 8.35 -1.51
N TYR A 8 -0.15 8.11 -0.71
CA TYR A 8 -0.28 7.39 0.53
C TYR A 8 -1.30 8.04 1.46
N GLU A 9 -1.31 9.36 1.62
CA GLU A 9 -2.27 10.07 2.50
C GLU A 9 -3.74 9.88 2.11
N LYS A 10 -4.02 9.66 0.82
CA LYS A 10 -5.38 9.40 0.33
C LYS A 10 -5.89 7.98 0.63
N ILE A 11 -5.00 7.07 0.98
CA ILE A 11 -5.37 5.68 1.30
C ILE A 11 -5.93 5.62 2.72
N GLU A 12 -7.15 5.13 2.88
CA GLU A 12 -7.80 5.02 4.19
C GLU A 12 -8.05 3.56 4.58
N VAL A 13 -8.04 3.29 5.89
CA VAL A 13 -8.45 1.99 6.44
C VAL A 13 -9.88 1.69 5.99
N GLY A 14 -10.14 0.47 5.56
CA GLY A 14 -11.43 0.04 5.00
C GLY A 14 -11.54 0.14 3.47
N MET A 15 -10.57 0.76 2.79
CA MET A 15 -10.49 0.71 1.32
C MET A 15 -10.21 -0.71 0.82
N SER A 16 -10.77 -1.07 -0.32
CA SER A 16 -10.43 -2.28 -1.06
C SER A 16 -9.07 -2.14 -1.76
N TYR A 17 -8.51 -3.28 -2.17
CA TYR A 17 -7.26 -3.27 -2.92
C TYR A 17 -7.39 -2.52 -4.26
N ASP A 18 -8.53 -2.60 -4.94
CA ASP A 18 -8.76 -1.90 -6.20
C ASP A 18 -8.81 -0.38 -6.03
N GLU A 19 -9.51 0.13 -5.00
CA GLU A 19 -9.50 1.56 -4.65
C GLU A 19 -8.06 2.07 -4.38
N VAL A 20 -7.24 1.25 -3.69
CA VAL A 20 -5.83 1.58 -3.45
C VAL A 20 -5.03 1.59 -4.76
N LYS A 21 -5.22 0.62 -5.65
CA LYS A 21 -4.55 0.59 -6.96
C LYS A 21 -4.91 1.80 -7.81
N GLU A 22 -6.14 2.27 -7.76
CA GLU A 22 -6.57 3.48 -8.47
C GLU A 22 -5.84 4.73 -7.95
N ILE A 23 -5.67 4.86 -6.63
CA ILE A 23 -4.93 5.96 -6.02
C ILE A 23 -3.44 5.93 -6.38
N VAL A 24 -2.82 4.74 -6.29
CA VAL A 24 -1.37 4.57 -6.52
C VAL A 24 -1.04 4.55 -8.01
N GLY A 25 -1.97 4.10 -8.86
CA GLY A 25 -1.78 3.89 -10.29
C GLY A 25 -1.12 2.56 -10.65
N GLY A 26 -1.06 1.60 -9.71
CA GLY A 26 -0.43 0.31 -9.95
C GLY A 26 -0.55 -0.66 -8.79
N GLU A 27 -0.05 -1.87 -9.02
CA GLU A 27 -0.09 -2.98 -8.07
C GLU A 27 1.09 -2.93 -7.08
N GLY A 28 0.84 -3.41 -5.87
CA GLY A 28 1.88 -3.66 -4.88
C GLY A 28 2.46 -5.07 -5.04
N GLU A 29 3.64 -5.29 -4.48
CA GLU A 29 4.28 -6.60 -4.42
C GLU A 29 3.81 -7.32 -3.13
N ALA A 30 3.22 -8.51 -3.27
CA ALA A 30 2.81 -9.29 -2.10
C ALA A 30 4.04 -9.78 -1.33
N LEU A 31 4.15 -9.41 -0.06
CA LEU A 31 5.18 -9.91 0.86
C LEU A 31 4.74 -11.18 1.58
N SER A 32 3.43 -11.32 1.82
CA SER A 32 2.83 -12.44 2.54
C SER A 32 1.36 -12.56 2.17
N GLU A 33 0.90 -13.80 2.01
CA GLU A 33 -0.50 -14.15 1.71
C GLU A 33 -0.96 -15.27 2.64
N ALA A 34 -2.17 -15.11 3.16
CA ALA A 34 -2.93 -16.11 3.91
C ALA A 34 -4.39 -16.05 3.42
N GLU A 35 -5.20 -17.05 3.78
CA GLU A 35 -6.57 -17.24 3.25
C GLU A 35 -7.43 -15.96 3.26
N ASN A 36 -7.33 -15.16 4.32
CA ASN A 36 -8.10 -13.91 4.45
C ASN A 36 -7.22 -12.66 4.61
N SER A 37 -5.90 -12.75 4.43
CA SER A 37 -5.01 -11.61 4.68
C SER A 37 -3.90 -11.53 3.65
N VAL A 38 -3.58 -10.33 3.18
CA VAL A 38 -2.45 -10.07 2.29
C VAL A 38 -1.71 -8.83 2.72
N VAL A 39 -0.39 -8.86 2.70
CA VAL A 39 0.46 -7.69 2.96
C VAL A 39 1.17 -7.31 1.68
N TYR A 40 0.90 -6.11 1.18
CA TYR A 40 1.54 -5.54 -0.01
C TYR A 40 2.61 -4.54 0.37
N ASN A 41 3.71 -4.56 -0.38
CA ASN A 41 4.74 -3.54 -0.38
C ASN A 41 4.68 -2.72 -1.67
N TYR A 42 4.63 -1.40 -1.52
CA TYR A 42 4.76 -0.45 -2.61
C TYR A 42 6.10 0.26 -2.49
N LYS A 43 6.94 0.16 -3.52
CA LYS A 43 8.16 0.95 -3.60
C LYS A 43 7.80 2.42 -3.69
N GLY A 44 8.47 3.23 -2.90
CA GLY A 44 8.21 4.65 -2.71
C GLY A 44 9.05 5.55 -3.60
N SER A 45 8.49 6.70 -3.94
CA SER A 45 9.26 7.86 -4.39
C SER A 45 9.66 8.67 -3.15
N GLY A 46 10.94 9.04 -3.06
CA GLY A 46 11.50 9.67 -1.87
C GLY A 46 12.92 9.21 -1.60
N ASP A 47 13.20 8.84 -0.36
CA ASP A 47 14.53 8.39 0.05
C ASP A 47 14.88 6.99 -0.51
N LEU A 48 16.16 6.64 -0.49
CA LEU A 48 16.61 5.31 -0.92
C LEU A 48 15.95 4.23 -0.04
N GLY A 49 15.18 3.34 -0.67
CA GLY A 49 14.44 2.29 0.04
C GLY A 49 13.09 2.73 0.60
N ALA A 50 12.61 3.93 0.25
CA ALA A 50 11.27 4.38 0.64
C ALA A 50 10.20 3.38 0.20
N ASN A 51 9.19 3.17 1.05
CA ASN A 51 8.10 2.25 0.77
C ASN A 51 6.84 2.55 1.58
N ALA A 52 5.73 1.93 1.15
CA ALA A 52 4.52 1.75 1.96
C ALA A 52 4.22 0.26 2.11
N VAL A 53 3.84 -0.16 3.32
CA VAL A 53 3.38 -1.50 3.62
C VAL A 53 1.90 -1.42 4.01
N LEU A 54 1.06 -2.16 3.28
CA LEU A 54 -0.39 -2.14 3.41
C LEU A 54 -0.88 -3.55 3.69
N ALA A 55 -1.51 -3.75 4.85
CA ALA A 55 -2.08 -5.04 5.23
C ALA A 55 -3.59 -5.03 5.02
N PHE A 56 -4.08 -6.00 4.27
CA PHE A 56 -5.49 -6.21 4.00
C PHE A 56 -5.99 -7.44 4.75
N HIS A 57 -7.23 -7.38 5.21
CA HIS A 57 -7.97 -8.51 5.76
C HIS A 57 -9.38 -8.54 5.18
N SER A 58 -9.83 -9.71 4.73
CA SER A 58 -11.13 -9.89 4.06
C SER A 58 -11.37 -8.88 2.93
N GLY A 59 -10.32 -8.60 2.15
CA GLY A 59 -10.35 -7.68 1.01
C GLY A 59 -10.37 -6.19 1.36
N LYS A 60 -10.31 -5.82 2.64
CA LYS A 60 -10.28 -4.42 3.10
C LYS A 60 -8.98 -4.08 3.80
N LEU A 61 -8.49 -2.86 3.61
CA LEU A 61 -7.28 -2.37 4.25
C LEU A 61 -7.49 -2.32 5.76
N LEU A 62 -6.66 -3.06 6.49
CA LEU A 62 -6.70 -3.14 7.95
C LEU A 62 -5.69 -2.16 8.56
N THR A 63 -4.45 -2.13 8.06
CA THR A 63 -3.40 -1.22 8.53
C THR A 63 -2.52 -0.75 7.39
N LYS A 64 -1.89 0.41 7.60
CA LYS A 64 -0.94 1.02 6.66
C LYS A 64 0.23 1.64 7.41
N ALA A 65 1.42 1.54 6.84
CA ALA A 65 2.64 2.19 7.33
C ALA A 65 3.48 2.65 6.13
N GLN A 66 4.29 3.69 6.32
CA GLN A 66 5.25 4.14 5.31
C GLN A 66 6.56 4.56 5.95
N SER A 67 7.62 4.51 5.16
CA SER A 67 8.92 5.07 5.52
C SER A 67 9.52 5.81 4.32
N GLY A 68 9.99 7.04 4.55
CA GLY A 68 10.79 7.81 3.59
C GLY A 68 10.06 8.30 2.32
N LEU A 69 8.73 8.23 2.27
CA LEU A 69 7.95 8.77 1.14
C LEU A 69 8.01 10.30 1.09
N LYS A 70 7.95 10.86 -0.13
CA LYS A 70 7.81 12.30 -0.40
C LYS A 70 6.64 12.58 -1.33
#